data_AF-A0A8C8CKV1-F1
#
_entry.id   AF-A0A8C8CKV1-F1
#
_cell.length_a   1.000
_cell.length_b   1.000
_cell.length_c   1.000
_cell.angle_alpha   90.00
_cell.angle_beta   90.00
_cell.angle_gamma   90.00
#
_symmetry.space_group_name_H-M   'P 1'
#
loop_
_entity.id
_entity.type
_entity.pdbx_description
1 polymer ?
#
loop_
_entity_poly.entity_id
_entity_poly.type
_entity_poly.pdbx_seq_one_letter_code
_entity_poly.pdbx_strand_id
1 'polypeptide(L)'
;MESPMPELRELEPVGVGLRVTTSPTQTAFYIILVLLGIVGNTTVIGVILDSVFKDPSGVRNSDIILMNMVLSNLLVSVLRNVLLVISDLGLELNSSRDGCHVLMGVWVWLRSVNVWSTLFLSAFHFQTLRRVAPPPGTVHGPRRPPKTLLISLGLIWFLNLIYAIPAHIYSTKGNKNSTETLMLVSSTTRPLLGCVWNFPSSYNGLAYATTSMVIHEILPIILMAITNLGSLYTLYTHGRTHNPAHMTQDAPVIKRIPAERRAAKVILALIMLFIGSWGTSIISINYFNYNRGLSAGFLLVIARFANTIFIAISPIVLAVGHRRLRAVVKSFLTH
;
A
#
# COMPACT_ATOMS: atom_id res chain seq x y z
N MET A 1 48.92 42.70 -12.78
CA MET A 1 48.47 41.46 -12.11
C MET A 1 47.35 41.87 -11.18
N GLU A 2 46.12 41.84 -11.70
CA GLU A 2 44.90 42.00 -10.92
C GLU A 2 43.80 41.29 -11.73
N SER A 3 43.31 40.19 -11.19
CA SER A 3 42.19 39.43 -11.74
C SER A 3 40.90 40.04 -11.20
N PRO A 4 39.91 40.39 -12.03
CA PRO A 4 38.57 40.68 -11.53
C PRO A 4 37.81 39.39 -11.23
N MET A 5 37.03 39.43 -10.16
CA MET A 5 36.13 38.40 -9.64
C MET A 5 35.07 37.97 -10.67
N PRO A 6 34.61 36.70 -10.66
CA PRO A 6 33.53 36.26 -11.53
C PRO A 6 32.18 36.79 -11.04
N GLU A 7 31.35 37.20 -11.99
CA GLU A 7 29.98 37.66 -11.82
C GLU A 7 29.13 36.69 -10.97
N LEU A 8 28.48 37.26 -9.95
CA LEU A 8 27.41 36.62 -9.20
C LEU A 8 26.19 36.47 -10.13
N ARG A 9 26.02 35.30 -10.74
CA ARG A 9 24.77 34.97 -11.46
C ARG A 9 23.59 35.12 -10.51
N GLU A 10 22.71 36.05 -10.84
CA GLU A 10 21.40 36.20 -10.23
C GLU A 10 20.65 34.86 -10.24
N LEU A 11 20.26 34.41 -9.05
CA LEU A 11 19.46 33.21 -8.86
C LEU A 11 17.99 33.57 -9.11
N GLU A 12 17.50 33.33 -10.33
CA GLU A 12 16.07 33.46 -10.62
C GLU A 12 15.25 32.48 -9.75
N PRO A 13 14.16 32.93 -9.10
CA PRO A 13 13.33 32.07 -8.27
C PRO A 13 12.42 31.21 -9.15
N VAL A 14 12.89 30.00 -9.47
CA VAL A 14 12.10 29.01 -10.23
C VAL A 14 11.01 28.40 -9.33
N GLY A 15 9.86 29.07 -9.33
CA GLY A 15 8.58 28.54 -8.86
C GLY A 15 8.01 27.54 -9.86
N VAL A 16 8.51 26.31 -9.85
CA VAL A 16 7.88 25.16 -10.54
C VAL A 16 8.05 23.97 -9.61
N GLY A 17 6.94 23.31 -9.26
CA GLY A 17 6.92 22.14 -8.39
C GLY A 17 8.08 21.21 -8.73
N LEU A 18 8.92 20.94 -7.73
CA LEU A 18 10.26 20.34 -7.86
C LEU A 18 10.24 19.24 -8.93
N ARG A 19 10.66 19.59 -10.16
CA ARG A 19 10.96 18.62 -11.20
C ARG A 19 12.25 17.96 -10.72
N VAL A 20 12.10 16.91 -9.91
CA VAL A 20 13.19 15.95 -9.74
C VAL A 20 13.45 15.44 -11.15
N THR A 21 14.57 15.83 -11.73
CA THR A 21 15.15 15.25 -12.94
C THR A 21 15.52 13.82 -12.59
N THR A 22 14.52 12.94 -12.58
CA THR A 22 14.73 11.50 -12.46
C THR A 22 15.45 11.03 -13.71
N SER A 23 16.52 10.25 -13.54
CA SER A 23 17.25 9.72 -14.69
C SER A 23 16.32 8.87 -15.55
N PRO A 24 16.51 8.80 -16.88
CA PRO A 24 15.71 7.94 -17.76
C PRO A 24 15.64 6.49 -17.24
N THR A 25 16.73 6.01 -16.66
CA THR A 25 16.84 4.71 -16.00
C THR A 25 15.86 4.56 -14.83
N GLN A 26 15.75 5.54 -13.94
CA GLN A 26 14.80 5.50 -12.82
C GLN A 26 13.36 5.50 -13.31
N THR A 27 13.03 6.30 -14.32
CA THR A 27 11.70 6.32 -14.93
C THR A 27 11.35 4.95 -15.54
N ALA A 28 12.28 4.33 -16.27
CA ALA A 28 12.09 3.00 -16.83
C ALA A 28 11.84 1.95 -15.75
N PHE A 29 12.64 1.93 -14.68
CA PHE A 29 12.43 1.02 -13.54
C PHE A 29 11.07 1.24 -12.86
N TYR A 30 10.66 2.50 -12.69
CA TYR A 30 9.35 2.83 -12.11
C TYR A 30 8.21 2.30 -12.99
N ILE A 31 8.27 2.50 -14.30
CA ILE A 31 7.29 1.98 -15.26
C ILE A 31 7.20 0.45 -15.18
N ILE A 32 8.34 -0.24 -15.15
CA ILE A 32 8.39 -1.70 -15.02
C ILE A 32 7.67 -2.15 -13.74
N LEU A 33 7.93 -1.50 -12.60
CA LEU A 33 7.26 -1.84 -11.34
C LEU A 33 5.75 -1.61 -11.41
N VAL A 34 5.29 -0.54 -12.06
CA VAL A 34 3.85 -0.27 -12.24
C VAL A 34 3.21 -1.34 -13.10
N LEU A 35 3.84 -1.71 -14.22
CA LEU A 35 3.35 -2.78 -15.11
C LEU A 35 3.30 -4.13 -14.39
N LEU A 36 4.36 -4.49 -13.66
CA LEU A 36 4.39 -5.70 -12.84
C LEU A 36 3.29 -5.71 -11.78
N GLY A 37 3.04 -4.56 -11.14
CA GLY A 37 1.92 -4.38 -10.22
C GLY A 37 0.58 -4.63 -10.88
N ILE A 38 0.31 -4.03 -12.03
CA ILE A 38 -0.96 -4.19 -12.76
C ILE A 38 -1.16 -5.64 -13.19
N VAL A 39 -0.18 -6.22 -13.89
CA VAL A 39 -0.26 -7.60 -14.40
C VAL A 39 -0.36 -8.60 -13.25
N GLY A 40 0.48 -8.45 -12.22
CA GLY A 40 0.51 -9.35 -11.08
C GLY A 40 -0.80 -9.34 -10.31
N ASN A 41 -1.32 -8.17 -9.93
CA ASN A 41 -2.58 -8.08 -9.17
C ASN A 41 -3.77 -8.55 -10.01
N THR A 42 -3.82 -8.23 -11.32
CA THR A 42 -4.86 -8.74 -12.24
C THR A 42 -4.82 -10.26 -12.37
N THR A 43 -3.62 -10.84 -12.45
CA THR A 43 -3.44 -12.31 -12.48
C THR A 43 -3.96 -12.96 -11.21
N VAL A 44 -3.66 -12.40 -10.03
CA VAL A 44 -4.19 -12.92 -8.76
C VAL A 44 -5.71 -12.87 -8.74
N ILE A 45 -6.31 -11.75 -9.15
CA ILE A 45 -7.75 -11.59 -9.28
C ILE A 45 -8.34 -12.68 -10.18
N GLY A 46 -7.79 -12.87 -11.38
CA GLY A 46 -8.25 -13.88 -12.32
C GLY A 46 -8.20 -15.30 -11.75
N VAL A 47 -7.12 -15.66 -11.05
CA VAL A 47 -6.99 -16.99 -10.43
C VAL A 47 -7.96 -17.19 -9.26
N ILE A 48 -8.21 -16.16 -8.45
CA ILE A 48 -9.20 -16.25 -7.37
C ILE A 48 -10.60 -16.36 -7.97
N LEU A 49 -10.95 -15.53 -8.96
CA LEU A 49 -12.26 -15.58 -9.61
C LEU A 49 -12.51 -16.94 -10.28
N ASP A 50 -11.55 -17.46 -11.05
CA ASP A 50 -11.64 -18.81 -11.65
C ASP A 50 -11.87 -19.89 -10.58
N SER A 51 -11.22 -19.76 -9.42
CA SER A 51 -11.43 -20.70 -8.32
C SER A 51 -12.83 -20.63 -7.71
N VAL A 52 -13.41 -19.44 -7.62
CA VAL A 52 -14.77 -19.20 -7.12
C VAL A 52 -15.82 -19.70 -8.12
N PHE A 53 -15.62 -19.48 -9.42
CA PHE A 53 -16.55 -19.94 -10.45
C PHE A 53 -16.60 -21.48 -10.53
N LYS A 54 -15.45 -22.15 -10.36
CA LYS A 54 -15.37 -23.61 -10.39
C LYS A 54 -15.88 -24.29 -9.11
N ASP A 55 -15.81 -23.61 -7.96
CA ASP A 55 -16.33 -24.12 -6.69
C ASP A 55 -16.90 -22.98 -5.83
N PRO A 56 -18.17 -22.59 -6.06
CA PRO A 56 -18.83 -21.52 -5.30
C PRO A 56 -19.04 -21.86 -3.83
N SER A 57 -19.04 -23.15 -3.48
CA SER A 57 -19.28 -23.64 -2.11
C SER A 57 -18.03 -23.56 -1.23
N GLY A 58 -16.85 -23.49 -1.85
CA GLY A 58 -15.53 -23.52 -1.20
C GLY A 58 -14.90 -22.16 -0.90
N VAL A 59 -15.60 -21.03 -1.12
CA VAL A 59 -14.99 -19.69 -0.98
C VAL A 59 -14.54 -19.44 0.47
N ARG A 60 -13.22 -19.38 0.67
CA ARG A 60 -12.63 -19.17 2.00
C ARG A 60 -12.59 -17.68 2.32
N ASN A 61 -12.90 -17.33 3.56
CA ASN A 61 -12.82 -15.93 4.06
C ASN A 61 -11.47 -15.26 3.77
N SER A 62 -10.36 -16.01 3.79
CA SER A 62 -9.03 -15.49 3.43
C SER A 62 -8.94 -15.04 1.97
N ASP A 63 -9.63 -15.71 1.07
CA ASP A 63 -9.55 -15.47 -0.37
C ASP A 63 -10.35 -14.22 -0.72
N ILE A 64 -11.47 -13.96 -0.02
CA ILE A 64 -12.23 -12.69 -0.10
C ILE A 64 -11.37 -11.50 0.38
N ILE A 65 -10.68 -11.65 1.52
CA ILE A 65 -9.82 -10.58 2.05
C ILE A 65 -8.65 -10.33 1.11
N LEU A 66 -8.05 -11.40 0.60
CA LEU A 66 -6.95 -11.30 -0.35
C LEU A 66 -7.40 -10.61 -1.64
N MET A 67 -8.57 -10.98 -2.17
CA MET A 67 -9.19 -10.34 -3.33
C MET A 67 -9.37 -8.84 -3.12
N ASN A 68 -9.87 -8.44 -1.94
CA ASN A 68 -10.03 -7.02 -1.59
C ASN A 68 -8.67 -6.28 -1.55
N MET A 69 -7.63 -6.90 -0.97
CA MET A 69 -6.28 -6.34 -0.96
C MET A 69 -5.74 -6.13 -2.39
N VAL A 70 -5.77 -7.18 -3.24
CA VAL A 70 -5.23 -7.06 -4.61
C VAL A 70 -6.06 -6.12 -5.49
N LEU A 71 -7.37 -6.04 -5.26
CA LEU A 71 -8.24 -5.05 -5.92
C LEU A 71 -7.83 -3.62 -5.55
N SER A 72 -7.62 -3.35 -4.26
CA SER A 72 -7.17 -2.02 -3.81
C SER A 72 -5.80 -1.66 -4.38
N ASN A 73 -4.86 -2.61 -4.42
CA ASN A 73 -3.54 -2.44 -5.04
C ASN A 73 -3.63 -2.13 -6.54
N LEU A 74 -4.51 -2.85 -7.26
CA LEU A 74 -4.74 -2.64 -8.68
C LEU A 74 -5.32 -1.25 -8.94
N LEU A 75 -6.31 -0.82 -8.17
CA LEU A 75 -6.92 0.51 -8.30
C LEU A 75 -5.90 1.62 -8.03
N VAL A 76 -5.04 1.49 -7.00
CA VAL A 76 -3.94 2.45 -6.78
C VAL A 76 -2.97 2.47 -7.98
N SER A 77 -2.68 1.32 -8.57
CA SER A 77 -1.78 1.25 -9.73
C SER A 77 -2.39 1.95 -10.95
N VAL A 78 -3.63 1.65 -11.29
CA VAL A 78 -4.31 2.16 -12.49
C VAL A 78 -4.69 3.64 -12.33
N LEU A 79 -5.26 4.03 -11.19
CA LEU A 79 -5.82 5.37 -11.01
C LEU A 79 -4.81 6.40 -10.55
N ARG A 80 -3.65 6.00 -10.01
CA ARG A 80 -2.60 6.92 -9.58
C ARG A 80 -1.26 6.69 -10.26
N ASN A 81 -0.74 5.46 -10.20
CA ASN A 81 0.63 5.23 -10.68
C ASN A 81 0.73 5.36 -12.21
N VAL A 82 -0.30 4.97 -12.97
CA VAL A 82 -0.36 5.22 -14.42
C VAL A 82 -0.39 6.73 -14.71
N LEU A 83 -1.19 7.52 -13.97
CA LEU A 83 -1.21 8.98 -14.16
C LEU A 83 0.16 9.63 -13.85
N LEU A 84 0.85 9.13 -12.83
CA LEU A 84 2.22 9.54 -12.52
C LEU A 84 3.21 9.19 -13.64
N VAL A 85 3.09 8.00 -14.23
CA VAL A 85 3.90 7.58 -15.38
C VAL A 85 3.63 8.48 -16.59
N ILE A 86 2.36 8.72 -16.94
CA ILE A 86 1.97 9.60 -18.05
C ILE A 86 2.57 11.00 -17.85
N SER A 87 2.48 11.54 -16.63
CA SER A 87 3.06 12.84 -16.30
C SER A 87 4.60 12.86 -16.38
N ASP A 88 5.29 11.76 -16.03
CA ASP A 88 6.75 11.68 -16.15
C ASP A 88 7.21 11.57 -17.61
N LEU A 89 6.38 11.01 -18.49
CA LEU A 89 6.65 10.93 -19.93
C LEU A 89 6.47 12.29 -20.64
N GLY A 90 6.14 13.36 -19.89
CA GLY A 90 6.01 14.72 -20.43
C GLY A 90 4.66 15.02 -21.05
N LEU A 91 3.68 14.12 -20.92
CA LEU A 91 2.30 14.39 -21.32
C LEU A 91 1.66 15.30 -20.27
N GLU A 92 1.51 16.58 -20.62
CA GLU A 92 0.82 17.56 -19.79
C GLU A 92 -0.68 17.25 -19.77
N LEU A 93 -1.08 16.44 -18.80
CA LEU A 93 -2.48 16.29 -18.46
C LEU A 93 -2.93 17.59 -17.78
N ASN A 94 -3.48 18.51 -18.57
CA ASN A 94 -4.15 19.70 -18.04
C ASN A 94 -5.40 19.28 -17.29
N SER A 95 -5.26 18.96 -16.00
CA SER A 95 -6.40 18.72 -15.13
C SER A 95 -7.15 20.03 -14.96
N SER A 96 -8.44 20.03 -15.30
CA SER A 96 -9.36 21.10 -14.93
C SER A 96 -9.44 21.21 -13.40
N ARG A 97 -10.03 22.29 -12.88
CA ARG A 97 -10.26 22.44 -11.43
C ARG A 97 -11.02 21.22 -10.88
N ASP A 98 -12.07 20.79 -11.58
CA ASP A 98 -12.87 19.60 -11.23
C ASP A 98 -12.04 18.31 -11.31
N GLY A 99 -11.12 18.22 -12.28
CA GLY A 99 -10.16 17.13 -12.37
C GLY A 99 -9.27 17.04 -11.13
N CYS A 100 -8.77 18.15 -10.60
CA CYS A 100 -7.99 18.16 -9.37
C CYS A 100 -8.79 17.71 -8.14
N HIS A 101 -10.05 18.13 -8.03
CA HIS A 101 -10.96 17.71 -6.96
C HIS A 101 -11.16 16.18 -6.96
N VAL A 102 -11.51 15.62 -8.11
CA VAL A 102 -11.73 14.16 -8.26
C VAL A 102 -10.43 13.39 -8.00
N LEU A 103 -9.33 13.83 -8.61
CA LEU A 103 -8.05 13.15 -8.54
C LEU A 103 -7.51 13.03 -7.12
N MET A 104 -7.52 14.13 -6.36
CA MET A 104 -7.03 14.13 -4.97
C MET A 104 -7.98 13.36 -4.05
N GLY A 105 -9.30 13.48 -4.24
CA GLY A 105 -10.29 12.70 -3.49
C GLY A 105 -10.12 11.20 -3.71
N VAL A 106 -10.04 10.75 -4.97
CA VAL A 106 -9.81 9.34 -5.33
C VAL A 106 -8.48 8.85 -4.79
N TRP A 107 -7.42 9.68 -4.86
CA TRP A 107 -6.13 9.30 -4.32
C TRP A 107 -6.19 9.04 -2.81
N VAL A 108 -6.70 9.98 -2.02
CA VAL A 108 -6.83 9.81 -0.55
C VAL A 108 -7.69 8.60 -0.23
N TRP A 109 -8.81 8.45 -0.93
CA TRP A 109 -9.72 7.33 -0.73
C TRP A 109 -9.02 5.97 -0.95
N LEU A 110 -8.40 5.77 -2.10
CA LEU A 110 -7.74 4.50 -2.43
C LEU A 110 -6.52 4.24 -1.54
N ARG A 111 -5.76 5.30 -1.22
CA ARG A 111 -4.62 5.26 -0.30
C ARG A 111 -5.07 4.73 1.07
N SER A 112 -6.13 5.30 1.63
CA SER A 112 -6.65 4.93 2.93
C SER A 112 -7.29 3.54 2.92
N VAL A 113 -8.08 3.20 1.89
CA VAL A 113 -8.66 1.86 1.72
C VAL A 113 -7.58 0.79 1.66
N ASN A 114 -6.48 1.02 0.96
CA ASN A 114 -5.38 0.06 0.85
C ASN A 114 -4.74 -0.24 2.21
N VAL A 115 -4.48 0.79 3.01
CA VAL A 115 -3.93 0.65 4.37
C VAL A 115 -4.90 -0.11 5.27
N TRP A 116 -6.17 0.33 5.33
CA TRP A 116 -7.17 -0.29 6.20
C TRP A 116 -7.49 -1.74 5.79
N SER A 117 -7.47 -2.04 4.49
CA SER A 117 -7.64 -3.41 3.98
C SER A 117 -6.49 -4.31 4.41
N THR A 118 -5.25 -3.80 4.39
CA THR A 118 -4.06 -4.55 4.81
C THR A 118 -4.04 -4.75 6.33
N LEU A 119 -4.44 -3.74 7.10
CA LEU A 119 -4.64 -3.87 8.55
C LEU A 119 -5.71 -4.92 8.87
N PHE A 120 -6.84 -4.90 8.15
CA PHE A 120 -7.91 -5.88 8.31
C PHE A 120 -7.43 -7.30 8.01
N LEU A 121 -6.61 -7.48 6.96
CA LEU A 121 -5.93 -8.75 6.68
C LEU A 121 -5.04 -9.19 7.85
N SER A 122 -4.22 -8.29 8.40
CA SER A 122 -3.34 -8.59 9.54
C SER A 122 -4.13 -9.01 10.78
N ALA A 123 -5.18 -8.27 11.13
CA ALA A 123 -6.04 -8.57 12.27
C ALA A 123 -6.80 -9.90 12.07
N PHE A 124 -7.36 -10.14 10.88
CA PHE A 124 -8.03 -11.40 10.56
C PHE A 124 -7.06 -12.59 10.62
N HIS A 125 -5.84 -12.40 10.11
CA HIS A 125 -4.81 -13.42 10.14
C HIS A 125 -4.41 -13.78 11.58
N PHE A 126 -4.14 -12.78 12.40
CA PHE A 126 -3.83 -12.96 13.82
C PHE A 126 -4.94 -13.68 14.59
N GLN A 127 -6.20 -13.27 14.37
CA GLN A 127 -7.36 -13.94 14.98
C GLN A 127 -7.49 -15.38 14.50
N THR A 128 -7.23 -15.66 13.23
CA THR A 128 -7.28 -17.01 12.68
C THR A 128 -6.19 -17.89 13.30
N LEU A 129 -4.95 -17.40 13.41
CA LEU A 129 -3.85 -18.14 14.05
C LEU A 129 -4.15 -18.43 15.53
N ARG A 130 -4.66 -17.45 16.28
CA ARG A 130 -5.03 -17.66 17.68
C ARG A 130 -6.15 -18.69 17.87
N ARG A 131 -7.05 -18.84 16.90
CA ARG A 131 -8.12 -19.85 16.94
C ARG A 131 -7.62 -21.25 16.58
N VAL A 132 -6.75 -21.35 15.57
CA VAL A 132 -6.21 -22.64 15.11
C VAL A 132 -5.12 -23.17 16.04
N ALA A 133 -4.47 -22.27 16.78
CA ALA A 133 -3.39 -22.57 17.69
C ALA A 133 -3.66 -21.91 19.07
N PRO A 134 -4.72 -22.34 19.80
CA PRO A 134 -5.13 -21.70 21.03
C PRO A 134 -4.10 -21.90 22.16
N PRO A 135 -3.95 -20.91 23.06
CA PRO A 135 -3.34 -21.15 24.37
C PRO A 135 -4.14 -22.23 25.12
N PRO A 136 -3.50 -23.04 25.98
CA PRO A 136 -4.21 -24.06 26.75
C PRO A 136 -5.33 -23.42 27.58
N GLY A 137 -6.58 -23.86 27.35
CA GLY A 137 -7.76 -23.44 28.14
C GLY A 137 -8.79 -22.52 27.46
N THR A 138 -8.67 -22.18 26.17
CA THR A 138 -9.67 -21.32 25.49
C THR A 138 -10.63 -22.09 24.58
N VAL A 139 -11.94 -21.93 24.84
CA VAL A 139 -13.04 -22.58 24.10
C VAL A 139 -13.30 -21.88 22.77
N HIS A 140 -13.63 -22.69 21.75
CA HIS A 140 -13.83 -22.28 20.37
C HIS A 140 -15.05 -21.36 20.19
N GLY A 141 -14.85 -20.16 19.65
CA GLY A 141 -15.94 -19.30 19.17
C GLY A 141 -16.30 -19.60 17.70
N PRO A 142 -17.58 -19.44 17.30
CA PRO A 142 -18.04 -19.77 15.95
C PRO A 142 -17.27 -19.02 14.84
N ARG A 143 -17.13 -19.69 13.69
CA ARG A 143 -16.55 -19.11 12.47
C ARG A 143 -17.47 -17.96 12.02
N ARG A 144 -16.94 -16.74 11.90
CA ARG A 144 -17.75 -15.59 11.47
C ARG A 144 -18.34 -15.86 10.08
N PRO A 145 -19.64 -15.57 9.85
CA PRO A 145 -20.26 -15.80 8.56
C PRO A 145 -19.64 -14.87 7.51
N PRO A 146 -19.50 -15.32 6.25
CA PRO A 146 -18.92 -14.53 5.17
C PRO A 146 -19.67 -13.21 4.92
N LYS A 147 -20.96 -13.14 5.27
CA LYS A 147 -21.75 -11.90 5.21
C LYS A 147 -21.19 -10.78 6.10
N THR A 148 -20.84 -11.08 7.36
CA THR A 148 -20.25 -10.09 8.28
C THR A 148 -18.90 -9.59 7.79
N LEU A 149 -18.12 -10.47 7.16
CA LEU A 149 -16.85 -10.11 6.52
C LEU A 149 -17.07 -9.11 5.38
N LEU A 150 -17.99 -9.41 4.46
CA LEU A 150 -18.31 -8.53 3.33
C LEU A 150 -18.84 -7.16 3.80
N ILE A 151 -19.71 -7.15 4.82
CA ILE A 151 -20.19 -5.90 5.45
C ILE A 151 -19.02 -5.10 6.02
N SER A 152 -18.08 -5.76 6.71
CA SER A 152 -16.91 -5.09 7.30
C SER A 152 -16.01 -4.48 6.22
N LEU A 153 -15.78 -5.20 5.11
CA LEU A 153 -15.04 -4.66 3.97
C LEU A 153 -15.80 -3.47 3.35
N GLY A 154 -17.10 -3.60 3.10
CA GLY A 154 -17.93 -2.50 2.58
C GLY A 154 -17.88 -1.25 3.47
N LEU A 155 -17.92 -1.44 4.79
CA LEU A 155 -17.77 -0.34 5.76
C LEU A 155 -16.39 0.32 5.67
N ILE A 156 -15.31 -0.45 5.52
CA ILE A 156 -13.96 0.11 5.32
C ILE A 156 -13.97 1.01 4.08
N TRP A 157 -14.50 0.53 2.95
CA TRP A 157 -14.58 1.31 1.72
C TRP A 157 -15.39 2.61 1.89
N PHE A 158 -16.57 2.50 2.50
CA PHE A 158 -17.49 3.62 2.68
C PHE A 158 -16.98 4.67 3.67
N LEU A 159 -16.46 4.26 4.83
CA LEU A 159 -15.91 5.19 5.83
C LEU A 159 -14.70 5.95 5.28
N ASN A 160 -13.84 5.27 4.52
CA ASN A 160 -12.72 5.93 3.86
C ASN A 160 -13.17 6.87 2.73
N LEU A 161 -14.31 6.61 2.09
CA LEU A 161 -14.89 7.52 1.10
C LEU A 161 -15.38 8.80 1.77
N ILE A 162 -16.10 8.69 2.89
CA ILE A 162 -16.53 9.84 3.70
C ILE A 162 -15.31 10.66 4.13
N TYR A 163 -14.26 9.98 4.59
CA TYR A 163 -13.01 10.61 4.99
C TYR A 163 -12.32 11.38 3.85
N ALA A 164 -12.48 10.94 2.60
CA ALA A 164 -11.90 11.58 1.43
C ALA A 164 -12.67 12.83 0.95
N ILE A 165 -13.87 13.11 1.50
CA ILE A 165 -14.70 14.25 1.10
C ILE A 165 -13.97 15.61 1.26
N PRO A 166 -13.30 15.91 2.40
CA PRO A 166 -12.55 17.16 2.53
C PRO A 166 -11.44 17.29 1.48
N ALA A 167 -10.72 16.21 1.19
CA ALA A 167 -9.72 16.20 0.13
C ALA A 167 -10.33 16.45 -1.25
N HIS A 168 -11.54 15.95 -1.51
CA HIS A 168 -12.27 16.25 -2.73
C HIS A 168 -12.67 17.73 -2.81
N ILE A 169 -13.29 18.29 -1.77
CA ILE A 169 -13.83 19.67 -1.78
C ILE A 169 -12.73 20.73 -1.75
N TYR A 170 -11.69 20.54 -0.93
CA TYR A 170 -10.65 21.55 -0.69
C TYR A 170 -9.44 21.43 -1.62
N SER A 171 -9.55 20.70 -2.73
CA SER A 171 -8.48 20.68 -3.75
C SER A 171 -8.59 21.84 -4.74
N THR A 172 -7.48 22.29 -5.31
CA THR A 172 -7.46 23.29 -6.38
C THR A 172 -6.23 23.10 -7.27
N LYS A 173 -6.17 23.81 -8.39
CA LYS A 173 -4.95 23.91 -9.21
C LYS A 173 -4.00 24.91 -8.55
N GLY A 174 -2.74 24.53 -8.34
CA GLY A 174 -1.75 25.39 -7.68
C GLY A 174 -1.46 26.66 -8.46
N ASN A 175 -1.38 27.80 -7.77
CA ASN A 175 -1.04 29.10 -8.33
C ASN A 175 0.41 29.48 -7.96
N LYS A 176 1.10 30.27 -8.80
CA LYS A 176 2.54 30.59 -8.65
C LYS A 176 2.96 31.21 -7.29
N ASN A 177 2.01 31.73 -6.51
CA ASN A 177 2.25 32.41 -5.22
C ASN A 177 1.88 31.58 -3.97
N SER A 178 1.54 30.30 -4.08
CA SER A 178 1.16 29.49 -2.91
C SER A 178 2.37 28.92 -2.17
N THR A 179 2.75 29.56 -1.06
CA THR A 179 3.94 29.22 -0.24
C THR A 179 3.68 28.15 0.82
N GLU A 180 4.67 27.26 0.95
CA GLU A 180 5.10 26.39 2.07
C GLU A 180 4.12 25.48 2.83
N THR A 181 2.97 25.96 3.29
CA THR A 181 2.03 25.16 4.11
C THR A 181 1.26 24.14 3.29
N LEU A 182 1.05 24.42 1.99
CA LEU A 182 0.41 23.52 1.03
C LEU A 182 1.24 22.27 0.72
N MET A 183 2.56 22.39 0.77
CA MET A 183 3.51 21.32 0.43
C MET A 183 3.62 20.28 1.55
N LEU A 184 3.52 20.73 2.81
CA LEU A 184 3.50 19.89 4.02
C LEU A 184 2.35 18.88 4.04
N VAL A 185 1.27 19.17 3.31
CA VAL A 185 0.00 18.44 3.38
C VAL A 185 -0.19 17.56 2.14
N SER A 186 0.67 17.65 1.11
CA SER A 186 0.65 16.66 0.02
C SER A 186 1.51 15.47 0.43
N SER A 187 0.90 14.39 0.93
CA SER A 187 1.54 13.06 1.10
C SER A 187 1.97 12.42 -0.23
N THR A 188 2.29 13.24 -1.23
CA THR A 188 2.67 12.90 -2.59
C THR A 188 3.91 13.68 -2.97
N THR A 189 4.88 12.94 -3.49
CA THR A 189 6.19 13.44 -3.90
C THR A 189 6.16 14.39 -5.11
N ARG A 190 5.00 14.56 -5.74
CA ARG A 190 4.65 15.63 -6.68
C ARG A 190 3.18 16.00 -6.45
N PRO A 191 2.76 17.27 -6.45
CA PRO A 191 1.35 17.60 -6.64
C PRO A 191 0.92 16.93 -7.95
N LEU A 192 0.05 15.92 -7.87
CA LEU A 192 -0.35 15.13 -9.03
C LEU A 192 -0.95 16.10 -10.06
N LEU A 193 -0.28 16.29 -11.21
CA LEU A 193 -0.65 17.26 -12.25
C LEU A 193 -0.74 18.74 -11.78
N GLY A 194 -0.02 19.11 -10.71
CA GLY A 194 -0.07 20.48 -10.16
C GLY A 194 -1.30 20.78 -9.30
N CYS A 195 -2.05 19.76 -8.89
CA CYS A 195 -3.15 19.88 -7.93
C CYS A 195 -2.64 19.99 -6.49
N VAL A 196 -3.21 20.92 -5.72
CA VAL A 196 -2.83 21.23 -4.34
C VAL A 196 -4.06 21.42 -3.45
N TRP A 197 -3.93 21.25 -2.14
CA TRP A 197 -5.02 21.47 -1.20
C TRP A 197 -5.11 22.93 -0.76
N ASN A 198 -6.24 23.57 -1.00
CA ASN A 198 -6.56 24.93 -0.58
C ASN A 198 -7.63 24.94 0.51
N PHE A 199 -7.18 24.78 1.76
CA PHE A 199 -8.05 24.88 2.92
C PHE A 199 -8.33 26.35 3.29
N PRO A 200 -9.49 26.66 3.92
CA PRO A 200 -9.85 28.03 4.30
C PRO A 200 -8.86 28.69 5.27
N SER A 201 -8.14 27.89 6.07
CA SER A 201 -7.07 28.36 6.94
C SER A 201 -5.93 27.34 6.99
N SER A 202 -4.70 27.82 7.21
CA SER A 202 -3.52 26.97 7.41
C SER A 202 -3.69 26.01 8.60
N TYR A 203 -4.43 26.43 9.64
CA TYR A 203 -4.74 25.58 10.79
C TYR A 203 -5.62 24.39 10.39
N ASN A 204 -6.67 24.61 9.60
CA ASN A 204 -7.56 23.54 9.15
C ASN A 204 -6.83 22.54 8.24
N GLY A 205 -5.96 23.04 7.37
CA GLY A 205 -5.11 22.18 6.53
C GLY A 205 -4.12 21.35 7.34
N LEU A 206 -3.44 21.97 8.31
CA LEU A 206 -2.51 21.26 9.20
C LEU A 206 -3.21 20.23 10.09
N ALA A 207 -4.38 20.57 10.65
CA ALA A 207 -5.19 19.66 11.44
C ALA A 207 -5.62 18.45 10.60
N TYR A 208 -6.14 18.68 9.39
CA TYR A 208 -6.51 17.59 8.48
C TYR A 208 -5.31 16.70 8.12
N ALA A 209 -4.15 17.28 7.76
CA ALA A 209 -2.93 16.52 7.47
C ALA A 209 -2.48 15.67 8.65
N THR A 210 -2.39 16.27 9.83
CA THR A 210 -1.87 15.61 11.03
C THR A 210 -2.81 14.49 11.46
N THR A 211 -4.12 14.75 11.46
CA THR A 211 -5.13 13.73 11.75
C THR A 211 -5.10 12.62 10.70
N SER A 212 -4.96 12.96 9.41
CA SER A 212 -4.80 11.97 8.32
C SER A 212 -3.60 11.08 8.55
N MET A 213 -2.45 11.68 8.85
CA MET A 213 -1.20 10.98 9.07
C MET A 213 -1.30 10.01 10.25
N VAL A 214 -1.91 10.45 11.36
CA VAL A 214 -2.09 9.59 12.54
C VAL A 214 -3.05 8.44 12.24
N ILE A 215 -4.23 8.72 11.69
CA ILE A 215 -5.31 7.73 11.53
C ILE A 215 -5.00 6.74 10.40
N HIS A 216 -4.47 7.21 9.27
CA HIS A 216 -4.30 6.41 8.06
C HIS A 216 -2.85 5.96 7.83
N GLU A 217 -1.90 6.39 8.65
CA GLU A 217 -0.49 5.99 8.48
C GLU A 217 0.10 5.41 9.78
N ILE A 218 0.19 6.19 10.85
CA ILE A 218 0.87 5.77 12.09
C ILE A 218 0.11 4.64 12.80
N LEU A 219 -1.17 4.86 13.08
CA LEU A 219 -1.99 3.89 13.83
C LEU A 219 -2.06 2.53 13.12
N PRO A 220 -2.34 2.44 11.81
CA PRO A 220 -2.37 1.16 11.11
C PRO A 220 -1.02 0.44 11.12
N ILE A 221 0.11 1.16 10.95
CA ILE A 221 1.45 0.54 11.00
C ILE A 221 1.70 -0.08 12.38
N ILE A 222 1.41 0.65 13.46
CA ILE A 222 1.59 0.14 14.83
C ILE A 222 0.72 -1.10 15.07
N LEU A 223 -0.56 -1.04 14.70
CA LEU A 223 -1.47 -2.18 14.85
C LEU A 223 -1.06 -3.38 13.99
N MET A 224 -0.59 -3.15 12.76
CA MET A 224 -0.05 -4.21 11.90
C MET A 224 1.21 -4.82 12.51
N ALA A 225 2.14 -4.02 13.05
CA ALA A 225 3.34 -4.51 13.72
C ALA A 225 2.99 -5.39 14.94
N ILE A 226 2.07 -4.94 15.80
CA ILE A 226 1.62 -5.70 16.97
C ILE A 226 0.96 -7.02 16.55
N THR A 227 0.01 -6.98 15.62
CA THR A 227 -0.72 -8.17 15.17
C THR A 227 0.18 -9.15 14.42
N ASN A 228 1.15 -8.66 13.66
CA ASN A 228 2.11 -9.47 12.94
C ASN A 228 3.14 -10.11 13.88
N LEU A 229 3.65 -9.37 14.87
CA LEU A 229 4.54 -9.90 15.90
C LEU A 229 3.83 -10.96 16.75
N GLY A 230 2.59 -10.70 17.15
CA GLY A 230 1.74 -11.68 17.83
C GLY A 230 1.52 -12.94 16.99
N SER A 231 1.23 -12.79 15.70
CA SER A 231 1.07 -13.91 14.77
C SER A 231 2.36 -14.74 14.64
N LEU A 232 3.52 -14.08 14.53
CA LEU A 232 4.82 -14.73 14.49
C LEU A 232 5.13 -15.48 15.80
N TYR A 233 4.86 -14.86 16.95
CA TYR A 233 5.05 -15.47 18.26
C TYR A 233 4.20 -16.72 18.42
N THR A 234 2.91 -16.67 18.07
CA THR A 234 2.01 -17.85 18.08
C THR A 234 2.54 -18.94 17.14
N LEU A 235 3.00 -18.59 15.94
CA LEU A 235 3.55 -19.56 14.98
C LEU A 235 4.85 -20.21 15.49
N TYR A 236 5.66 -19.45 16.22
CA TYR A 236 6.94 -19.90 16.78
C TYR A 236 6.73 -20.84 17.96
N THR A 237 5.88 -20.46 18.92
CA THR A 237 5.57 -21.29 20.10
C THR A 237 4.96 -22.62 19.70
N HIS A 238 3.93 -22.62 18.86
CA HIS A 238 3.32 -23.86 18.37
C HIS A 238 4.26 -24.70 17.51
N GLY A 239 5.11 -24.05 16.72
CA GLY A 239 6.14 -24.73 15.93
C GLY A 239 7.20 -25.44 16.77
N ARG A 240 7.38 -25.06 18.04
CA ARG A 240 8.35 -25.64 18.97
C ARG A 240 7.73 -26.72 19.86
N THR A 241 6.43 -26.59 20.20
CA THR A 241 5.66 -27.61 20.94
C THR A 241 5.39 -28.86 20.10
N HIS A 242 5.23 -28.71 18.78
CA HIS A 242 5.14 -29.82 17.81
C HIS A 242 6.49 -30.16 17.17
N ASN A 243 7.54 -30.34 17.98
CA ASN A 243 8.79 -30.88 17.46
C ASN A 243 8.56 -32.35 17.06
N PRO A 244 8.96 -32.79 15.85
CA PRO A 244 8.56 -34.08 15.26
C PRO A 244 9.18 -35.32 15.93
N ALA A 245 9.90 -35.17 17.04
CA ALA A 245 10.52 -36.27 17.77
C ALA A 245 9.52 -37.14 18.55
N HIS A 246 8.22 -36.79 18.58
CA HIS A 246 7.25 -37.47 19.46
C HIS A 246 5.85 -37.74 18.87
N MET A 247 5.68 -37.81 17.54
CA MET A 247 4.39 -38.20 16.93
C MET A 247 4.49 -39.46 16.09
N THR A 248 3.81 -40.48 16.59
CA THR A 248 3.49 -41.79 15.99
C THR A 248 2.77 -41.66 14.64
N GLN A 249 2.90 -42.72 13.86
CA GLN A 249 2.94 -42.76 12.40
C GLN A 249 1.60 -42.67 11.64
N ASP A 250 0.46 -42.39 12.27
CA ASP A 250 -0.85 -42.53 11.62
C ASP A 250 -1.74 -41.28 11.73
N ALA A 251 -1.76 -40.44 10.69
CA ALA A 251 -2.95 -39.70 10.24
C ALA A 251 -2.68 -38.81 8.99
N PRO A 252 -3.63 -38.73 8.02
CA PRO A 252 -3.56 -37.83 6.86
C PRO A 252 -3.67 -36.33 7.19
N VAL A 253 -3.83 -35.98 8.47
CA VAL A 253 -3.91 -34.60 9.01
C VAL A 253 -2.58 -33.85 8.86
N ILE A 254 -1.46 -34.56 8.78
CA ILE A 254 -0.10 -34.00 8.69
C ILE A 254 0.14 -33.24 7.37
N LYS A 255 -0.65 -33.43 6.30
CA LYS A 255 -0.51 -32.63 5.05
C LYS A 255 -1.17 -31.25 5.11
N ARG A 256 -2.17 -31.04 5.96
CA ARG A 256 -2.88 -29.74 6.08
C ARG A 256 -2.09 -28.72 6.91
N ILE A 257 -1.46 -29.16 7.99
CA ILE A 257 -0.68 -28.32 8.91
C ILE A 257 0.49 -27.59 8.19
N PRO A 258 1.26 -28.22 7.27
CA PRO A 258 2.32 -27.56 6.49
C PRO A 258 1.78 -26.52 5.50
N ALA A 259 0.62 -26.79 4.87
CA ALA A 259 0.03 -25.89 3.89
C ALA A 259 -0.52 -24.62 4.55
N GLU A 260 -1.16 -24.75 5.71
CA GLU A 260 -1.63 -23.61 6.50
C GLU A 260 -0.46 -22.80 7.07
N ARG A 261 0.58 -23.47 7.58
CA ARG A 261 1.82 -22.80 8.04
C ARG A 261 2.52 -22.03 6.92
N ARG A 262 2.52 -22.57 5.70
CA ARG A 262 3.06 -21.88 4.52
C ARG A 262 2.24 -20.65 4.17
N ALA A 263 0.91 -20.75 4.14
CA ALA A 263 0.03 -19.61 3.89
C ALA A 263 0.20 -18.52 4.95
N ALA A 264 0.36 -18.91 6.22
CA ALA A 264 0.63 -17.96 7.31
C ALA A 264 1.95 -17.22 7.12
N LYS A 265 3.06 -17.93 6.83
CA LYS A 265 4.35 -17.29 6.54
C LYS A 265 4.26 -16.30 5.37
N VAL A 266 3.46 -16.61 4.36
CA VAL A 266 3.25 -15.73 3.19
C VAL A 266 2.50 -14.47 3.59
N ILE A 267 1.43 -14.58 4.39
CA ILE A 267 0.68 -13.41 4.89
C ILE A 267 1.56 -12.55 5.80
N LEU A 268 2.33 -13.15 6.72
CA LEU A 268 3.30 -12.44 7.55
C LEU A 268 4.33 -11.67 6.69
N ALA A 269 4.86 -12.32 5.64
CA ALA A 269 5.80 -11.69 4.73
C ALA A 269 5.17 -10.51 3.96
N LEU A 270 3.91 -10.63 3.55
CA LEU A 270 3.17 -9.54 2.90
C LEU A 270 2.98 -8.34 3.83
N ILE A 271 2.64 -8.58 5.09
CA ILE A 271 2.44 -7.51 6.08
C ILE A 271 3.78 -6.83 6.39
N MET A 272 4.87 -7.59 6.55
CA MET A 272 6.20 -7.02 6.72
C MET A 272 6.64 -6.19 5.51
N LEU A 273 6.38 -6.69 4.29
CA LEU A 273 6.63 -5.96 3.07
C LEU A 273 5.84 -4.66 3.02
N PHE A 274 4.56 -4.67 3.43
CA PHE A 274 3.74 -3.47 3.54
C PHE A 274 4.32 -2.47 4.54
N ILE A 275 4.63 -2.91 5.77
CA ILE A 275 5.19 -2.04 6.82
C ILE A 275 6.49 -1.38 6.35
N GLY A 276 7.40 -2.16 5.75
CA GLY A 276 8.67 -1.63 5.24
C GLY A 276 8.47 -0.65 4.09
N SER A 277 7.75 -1.05 3.05
CA SER A 277 7.50 -0.22 1.86
C SER A 277 6.73 1.07 2.18
N TRP A 278 5.64 0.94 2.92
CA TRP A 278 4.81 2.06 3.31
C TRP A 278 5.52 2.95 4.31
N GLY A 279 6.08 2.37 5.37
CA GLY A 279 6.81 3.09 6.41
C GLY A 279 7.98 3.89 5.85
N THR A 280 8.78 3.30 4.95
CA THR A 280 9.86 4.02 4.26
C THR A 280 9.31 5.17 3.42
N SER A 281 8.18 5.00 2.73
CA SER A 281 7.53 6.09 2.00
C SER A 281 7.10 7.22 2.92
N ILE A 282 6.47 6.91 4.07
CA ILE A 282 6.01 7.90 5.04
C ILE A 282 7.18 8.66 5.63
N ILE A 283 8.20 7.96 6.11
CA ILE A 283 9.39 8.55 6.73
C ILE A 283 10.08 9.49 5.72
N SER A 284 10.24 9.05 4.48
CA SER A 284 10.90 9.85 3.44
C SER A 284 10.13 11.13 3.11
N ILE A 285 8.79 11.05 3.01
CA ILE A 285 7.93 12.22 2.75
C ILE A 285 7.95 13.19 3.94
N ASN A 286 7.82 12.67 5.17
CA ASN A 286 7.82 13.51 6.37
C ASN A 286 9.18 14.17 6.62
N TYR A 287 10.27 13.45 6.39
CA TYR A 287 11.61 14.01 6.48
C TYR A 287 11.82 15.09 5.41
N PHE A 288 11.38 14.86 4.16
CA PHE A 288 11.40 15.88 3.11
C PHE A 288 10.63 17.14 3.53
N ASN A 289 9.47 16.97 4.13
CA ASN A 289 8.61 18.06 4.59
C ASN A 289 9.25 18.87 5.73
N TYR A 290 9.95 18.21 6.66
CA TYR A 290 10.60 18.86 7.80
C TYR A 290 11.97 19.44 7.45
N ASN A 291 12.75 18.76 6.58
CA ASN A 291 14.13 19.11 6.29
C ASN A 291 14.36 19.17 4.76
N ARG A 292 14.24 20.38 4.19
CA ARG A 292 14.36 20.64 2.74
C ARG A 292 15.80 20.75 2.22
N GLY A 293 16.73 20.07 2.87
CA GLY A 293 18.16 20.12 2.52
C GLY A 293 18.50 19.47 1.17
N LEU A 294 19.79 19.46 0.82
CA LEU A 294 20.35 18.93 -0.45
C LEU A 294 19.91 17.47 -0.80
N SER A 295 19.48 16.68 0.20
CA SER A 295 18.99 15.30 0.01
C SER A 295 17.50 15.18 -0.38
N ALA A 296 16.79 16.30 -0.50
CA ALA A 296 15.35 16.34 -0.73
C ALA A 296 14.90 15.55 -1.98
N GLY A 297 15.63 15.67 -3.10
CA GLY A 297 15.30 14.93 -4.34
C GLY A 297 15.42 13.41 -4.18
N PHE A 298 16.41 12.93 -3.44
CA PHE A 298 16.63 11.50 -3.22
C PHE A 298 15.54 10.86 -2.36
N LEU A 299 15.05 11.57 -1.35
CA LEU A 299 13.96 11.10 -0.48
C LEU A 299 12.64 10.94 -1.23
N LEU A 300 12.36 11.84 -2.18
CA LEU A 300 11.17 11.73 -3.03
C LEU A 300 11.25 10.51 -3.96
N VAL A 301 12.44 10.19 -4.48
CA VAL A 301 12.68 8.98 -5.26
C VAL A 301 12.47 7.73 -4.41
N ILE A 302 13.06 7.67 -3.22
CA ILE A 302 12.87 6.56 -2.28
C ILE A 302 11.38 6.36 -1.98
N ALA A 303 10.67 7.43 -1.60
CA ALA A 303 9.27 7.34 -1.26
C ALA A 303 8.41 6.78 -2.41
N ARG A 304 8.68 7.23 -3.63
CA ARG A 304 7.98 6.75 -4.84
C ARG A 304 8.18 5.25 -5.06
N PHE A 305 9.44 4.80 -5.03
CA PHE A 305 9.77 3.39 -5.24
C PHE A 305 9.21 2.54 -4.10
N ALA A 306 9.39 2.97 -2.85
CA ALA A 306 8.87 2.29 -1.67
C ALA A 306 7.36 2.08 -1.78
N ASN A 307 6.58 3.12 -2.11
CA ASN A 307 5.13 3.01 -2.27
C ASN A 307 4.68 2.04 -3.38
N THR A 308 5.53 1.75 -4.37
CA THR A 308 5.20 0.90 -5.53
C THR A 308 5.70 -0.53 -5.35
N ILE A 309 6.78 -0.71 -4.60
CA ILE A 309 7.40 -2.02 -4.32
C ILE A 309 6.40 -3.01 -3.75
N PHE A 310 5.59 -2.62 -2.77
CA PHE A 310 4.58 -3.53 -2.21
C PHE A 310 3.58 -3.99 -3.27
N ILE A 311 3.06 -3.08 -4.08
CA ILE A 311 2.06 -3.38 -5.09
C ILE A 311 2.64 -4.33 -6.16
N ALA A 312 3.90 -4.14 -6.54
CA ALA A 312 4.60 -4.96 -7.53
C ALA A 312 5.02 -6.34 -6.99
N ILE A 313 5.49 -6.41 -5.75
CA ILE A 313 6.05 -7.63 -5.17
C ILE A 313 4.99 -8.49 -4.47
N SER A 314 3.87 -7.90 -4.01
CA SER A 314 2.82 -8.66 -3.31
C SER A 314 2.29 -9.86 -4.11
N PRO A 315 2.03 -9.78 -5.43
CA PRO A 315 1.58 -10.92 -6.24
C PRO A 315 2.62 -12.05 -6.29
N ILE A 316 3.91 -11.70 -6.34
CA ILE A 316 5.03 -12.66 -6.38
C ILE A 316 5.08 -13.43 -5.07
N VAL A 317 5.00 -12.73 -3.93
CA VAL A 317 4.99 -13.34 -2.60
C VAL A 317 3.77 -14.26 -2.44
N LEU A 318 2.60 -13.85 -2.94
CA LEU A 318 1.39 -14.68 -2.95
C LEU A 318 1.54 -15.95 -3.80
N ALA A 319 2.22 -15.87 -4.94
CA ALA A 319 2.47 -17.04 -5.80
C ALA A 319 3.36 -18.09 -5.11
N VAL A 320 4.27 -17.68 -4.22
CA VAL A 320 5.04 -18.62 -3.40
C VAL A 320 4.13 -19.39 -2.45
N GLY A 321 3.06 -18.78 -1.95
CA GLY A 321 2.11 -19.42 -1.02
C GLY A 321 1.04 -20.29 -1.69
N HIS A 322 0.54 -19.87 -2.84
CA HIS A 322 -0.66 -20.44 -3.45
C HIS A 322 -0.32 -21.36 -4.63
N ARG A 323 -0.66 -22.66 -4.54
CA ARG A 323 -0.28 -23.67 -5.56
C ARG A 323 -0.77 -23.33 -6.97
N ARG A 324 -2.00 -22.79 -7.10
CA ARG A 324 -2.56 -22.40 -8.40
C ARG A 324 -1.88 -21.16 -8.98
N LEU A 325 -1.61 -20.13 -8.16
CA LEU A 325 -0.85 -18.96 -8.63
C LEU A 325 0.56 -19.38 -9.07
N ARG A 326 1.21 -20.29 -8.32
CA ARG A 326 2.52 -20.81 -8.72
C ARG A 326 2.51 -21.49 -10.08
N ALA A 327 1.47 -22.26 -10.38
CA ALA A 327 1.34 -22.92 -11.67
C ALA A 327 1.25 -21.90 -12.81
N VAL A 328 0.44 -20.84 -12.63
CA VAL A 328 0.31 -19.75 -13.59
C VAL A 328 1.62 -18.96 -13.77
N VAL A 329 2.30 -18.61 -12.66
CA VAL A 329 3.60 -17.93 -12.75
C VAL A 329 4.65 -18.83 -13.44
N LYS A 330 4.63 -20.14 -13.18
CA LYS A 330 5.53 -21.08 -13.88
C LYS A 330 5.24 -21.14 -15.36
N SER A 331 3.98 -21.17 -15.80
CA SER A 331 3.65 -21.21 -17.23
C SER A 331 4.16 -19.97 -17.96
N PHE A 332 4.15 -18.80 -17.32
CA PHE A 332 4.73 -17.57 -17.88
C PHE A 332 6.26 -17.58 -17.95
N LEU A 333 6.95 -18.38 -17.13
CA LEU A 333 8.42 -18.44 -17.10
C LEU A 333 9.00 -19.55 -18.00
N THR A 334 8.16 -20.50 -18.44
CA THR A 334 8.56 -21.62 -19.31
C THR A 334 8.33 -21.37 -20.79
N HIS A 335 7.75 -20.21 -21.15
CA HIS A 335 7.64 -19.71 -22.52
C HIS A 335 8.63 -18.57 -22.73
#